data_AF-A0A9E6MFD1-F1
#
_entry.id   AF-A0A9E6MFD1-F1
#
_cell.length_a   1.000
_cell.length_b   1.000
_cell.length_c   1.000
_cell.angle_alpha   90.00
_cell.angle_beta   90.00
_cell.angle_gamma   90.00
#
_symmetry.space_group_name_H-M   'P 1'
#
loop_
_entity.id
_entity.type
_entity.pdbx_description
1 polymer ?
#
loop_
_entity_poly.entity_id
_entity_poly.type
_entity_poly.pdbx_seq_one_letter_code
_entity_poly.pdbx_strand_id
1 'polypeptide(L)' 'MQLQIGVKVIITDESGNTLVLQRAKSDQHDIAETWDIPGGRINVDESLETALKRELHEKLE' A
#
# COMPACT_ATOMS: atom_id res chain seq x y z
N MET A 1 5.15 15.68 -14.63
CA MET A 1 5.43 14.57 -13.70
C MET A 1 5.32 15.12 -12.28
N GLN A 2 4.36 14.65 -11.50
CA GLN A 2 4.20 15.09 -10.11
C GLN A 2 4.89 14.06 -9.21
N LEU A 3 5.89 14.49 -8.45
CA LEU A 3 6.53 13.65 -7.45
C LEU A 3 5.55 13.44 -6.28
N GLN A 4 5.45 12.20 -5.83
CA GLN A 4 4.59 11.79 -4.72
C GLN A 4 5.40 10.92 -3.75
N ILE A 5 5.04 11.00 -2.48
CA ILE A 5 5.66 10.20 -1.43
C ILE A 5 4.71 9.07 -1.05
N GLY A 6 5.24 7.85 -1.00
CA GLY A 6 4.50 6.66 -0.59
C GLY A 6 5.02 6.11 0.73
N VAL A 7 4.14 5.38 1.42
CA VAL A 7 4.46 4.60 2.61
C VAL A 7 4.07 3.15 2.37
N LYS A 8 4.91 2.21 2.82
CA LYS A 8 4.72 0.77 2.68
C LYS A 8 5.02 0.08 4.00
N VAL A 9 4.41 -1.09 4.22
CA VAL A 9 4.66 -1.91 5.41
C VAL A 9 4.95 -3.36 5.04
N ILE A 10 5.97 -3.92 5.68
CA ILE A 10 6.27 -5.35 5.62
C ILE A 10 5.58 -6.00 6.82
N ILE A 11 4.63 -6.87 6.52
CA ILE A 11 3.92 -7.67 7.53
C ILE A 11 4.38 -9.11 7.36
N THR A 12 4.90 -9.71 8.43
CA THR A 12 5.37 -11.08 8.44
C THR A 12 4.60 -11.92 9.45
N ASP A 13 4.32 -13.17 9.11
CA ASP A 13 3.83 -14.15 10.08
C ASP A 13 4.99 -14.75 10.91
N GLU A 14 4.65 -15.61 11.88
CA GLU A 14 5.64 -16.29 12.73
C GLU A 14 6.56 -17.26 11.95
N SER A 15 6.16 -17.66 10.74
CA SER A 15 6.95 -18.51 9.86
C SER A 15 7.89 -17.70 8.94
N GLY A 16 7.82 -16.36 9.00
CA GLY A 16 8.63 -15.45 8.18
C GLY A 16 8.05 -15.18 6.79
N ASN A 17 6.82 -15.62 6.50
CA ASN A 17 6.19 -15.31 5.22
C ASN A 17 5.78 -13.83 5.19
N THR A 18 5.99 -13.15 4.07
CA THR A 18 5.63 -11.73 3.89
C THR A 18 4.31 -11.59 3.15
N LEU A 19 3.41 -10.75 3.68
CA LEU A 19 2.16 -10.40 3.01
C LEU A 19 2.43 -9.56 1.75
N VAL A 20 1.94 -10.03 0.62
CA VAL A 20 1.88 -9.29 -0.65
C VAL A 20 0.44 -9.28 -1.16
N LEU A 21 0.07 -8.20 -1.83
CA LEU A 21 -1.27 -8.01 -2.40
C LEU A 21 -1.19 -8.03 -3.92
N GLN A 22 -2.15 -8.70 -4.57
CA GLN A 22 -2.32 -8.59 -6.01
C GLN A 22 -3.19 -7.38 -6.32
N ARG A 23 -2.70 -6.45 -7.14
CA ARG A 23 -3.46 -5.26 -7.52
C ARG A 23 -4.63 -5.64 -8.42
N ALA A 24 -5.78 -5.01 -8.17
CA ALA A 24 -6.99 -5.25 -8.95
C ALA A 24 -6.81 -4.86 -10.42
N LYS A 25 -7.53 -5.55 -11.30
CA LYS A 25 -7.55 -5.24 -12.75
C LYS A 25 -8.10 -3.86 -13.07
N SER A 26 -8.97 -3.33 -12.20
CA SER A 26 -9.57 -2.00 -12.32
C SER A 26 -8.68 -0.87 -11.81
N ASP A 27 -7.46 -1.17 -11.38
CA ASP A 27 -6.53 -0.15 -10.91
C ASP A 27 -6.10 0.75 -12.07
N GLN A 28 -6.34 2.05 -11.92
CA GLN A 28 -6.12 3.03 -13.00
C GLN A 28 -4.65 3.45 -13.14
N HIS A 29 -3.76 2.89 -12.31
CA HIS A 29 -2.33 3.07 -12.44
C HIS A 29 -1.75 2.05 -13.42
N ASP A 30 -0.67 2.41 -14.15
CA ASP A 30 0.02 1.60 -15.17
C ASP A 30 0.62 0.25 -14.66
N ILE A 31 0.24 -0.21 -13.48
CA ILE A 31 0.75 -1.39 -12.77
C ILE A 31 -0.38 -2.35 -12.34
N ALA A 32 -1.52 -2.33 -13.04
CA ALA A 32 -2.60 -3.29 -12.80
C ALA A 32 -2.08 -4.75 -12.87
N GLU A 33 -2.70 -5.66 -12.11
CA GLU A 33 -2.39 -7.10 -12.07
C GLU A 33 -0.96 -7.46 -11.60
N THR A 34 -0.24 -6.53 -10.98
CA THR A 34 1.07 -6.79 -10.36
C THR A 34 0.97 -7.12 -8.87
N TRP A 35 2.01 -7.77 -8.34
CA TRP A 35 2.19 -7.96 -6.90
C TRP A 35 2.82 -6.71 -6.28
N ASP A 36 2.30 -6.29 -5.12
CA ASP A 36 2.77 -5.11 -4.39
C ASP A 36 2.74 -5.35 -2.87
N ILE A 37 3.51 -4.55 -2.15
CA ILE A 37 3.51 -4.51 -0.69
C ILE A 37 2.33 -3.63 -0.22
N PRO A 38 1.64 -3.95 0.89
CA PRO A 38 0.59 -3.09 1.43
C PRO A 38 1.06 -1.66 1.70
N GLY A 39 0.17 -0.70 1.43
CA GLY A 39 0.39 0.74 1.59
C GLY A 39 0.13 1.53 0.31
N GLY A 40 0.36 2.84 0.36
CA GLY A 40 -0.02 3.75 -0.70
C GLY A 40 0.57 5.14 -0.54
N ARG A 41 -0.16 6.15 -1.01
CA ARG A 41 0.32 7.54 -1.05
C ARG A 41 0.03 8.24 0.27
N ILE A 42 0.93 9.15 0.62
CA ILE A 42 0.74 10.04 1.77
C ILE A 42 0.02 11.30 1.28
N ASN A 43 -1.02 11.72 2.00
CA ASN A 43 -1.68 12.98 1.73
C ASN A 43 -0.89 14.17 2.29
N VAL A 44 -1.17 15.37 1.78
CA VAL A 44 -0.57 16.60 2.33
C VAL A 44 -0.96 16.74 3.81
N ASP A 45 0.00 17.12 4.65
CA ASP A 45 -0.14 17.28 6.10
C ASP A 45 -0.54 16.01 6.88
N GLU A 46 -0.42 14.82 6.26
CA GLU A 46 -0.64 13.53 6.90
C GLU A 46 0.67 12.94 7.44
N SER A 47 0.66 12.42 8.67
CA SER A 47 1.82 11.70 9.20
C SER A 47 1.98 10.33 8.53
N LEU A 48 3.21 9.81 8.49
CA LEU A 48 3.52 8.49 7.91
C LEU A 48 2.66 7.37 8.52
N GLU A 49 2.50 7.37 9.84
CA GLU A 49 1.74 6.34 10.56
C GLU A 49 0.23 6.46 10.28
N THR A 50 -0.29 7.69 10.21
CA THR A 50 -1.71 7.93 9.88
C THR A 50 -2.03 7.46 8.47
N ALA A 51 -1.19 7.83 7.50
CA ALA A 51 -1.33 7.39 6.11
C ALA A 51 -1.32 5.86 6.01
N LEU A 52 -0.39 5.20 6.69
CA LEU A 52 -0.28 3.75 6.65
C LEU A 52 -1.50 3.04 7.25
N LYS A 53 -2.00 3.51 8.40
CA LYS A 53 -3.20 2.96 9.04
C LYS A 53 -4.43 3.08 8.13
N ARG A 54 -4.61 4.24 7.48
CA ARG A 54 -5.68 4.48 6.51
C ARG A 54 -5.58 3.53 5.32
N GLU A 55 -4.42 3.45 4.68
CA GLU A 55 -4.19 2.58 3.52
C GLU A 55 -4.40 1.09 3.84
N LEU A 56 -4.03 0.64 5.04
CA LEU A 56 -4.29 -0.73 5.48
C LEU A 56 -5.79 -0.98 5.69
N HIS A 57 -6.51 -0.03 6.27
CA HIS A 57 -7.95 -0.16 6.52
C HIS A 57 -8.74 -0.23 5.22
N GLU A 58 -8.45 0.67 4.27
CA GLU A 58 -9.11 0.72 2.95
C GLU A 58 -8.94 -0.56 2.10
N LYS A 59 -7.95 -1.41 2.43
CA LYS A 59 -7.61 -2.62 1.64
C LYS A 59 -7.97 -3.94 2.33
N LEU A 60 -8.37 -3.90 3.60
CA LEU A 60 -8.66 -5.08 4.41
C LEU A 60 -10.14 -5.18 4.81
N GLU A 61 -10.99 -4.24 4.38
CA GLU A 61 -12.45 -4.39 4.33
C GLU A 61 -12.90 -5.12 3.05
#